data_AF-A0A967F6A2-F1
#
_entry.id   AF-A0A967F6A2-F1
#
_cell.length_a   1.000
_cell.length_b   1.000
_cell.length_c   1.000
_cell.angle_alpha   90.00
_cell.angle_beta   90.00
_cell.angle_gamma   90.00
#
_symmetry.space_group_name_H-M   'P 1'
#
loop_
_entity.id
_entity.type
_entity.pdbx_description
1 polymer ?
#
loop_
_entity_poly.entity_id
_entity_poly.type
_entity_poly.pdbx_seq_one_letter_code
_entity_poly.pdbx_strand_id
1 'polypeptide(L)' 'MGNDTLNKERWVGLFREIGLDDDTMLEWHRLFESHYPDGHQSFMEWLGIPTDEITAIRAKSAAG' A
#
# COMPACT_ATOMS: atom_id res chain seq x y z
N MET A 1 8.66 25.40 -0.89
CA MET A 1 9.18 24.10 -1.39
C MET A 1 7.97 23.21 -1.53
N GLY A 2 7.67 22.76 -2.76
CA GLY A 2 6.45 21.99 -3.04
C GLY A 2 6.46 20.68 -2.27
N ASN A 3 5.33 20.32 -1.65
CA ASN A 3 5.12 19.03 -0.98
C ASN A 3 4.95 17.92 -2.05
N ASP A 4 6.02 17.61 -2.79
CA ASP A 4 6.12 16.46 -3.70
C ASP A 4 6.44 15.16 -2.95
N THR A 5 5.95 15.02 -1.71
CA THR A 5 6.04 13.77 -0.98
C THR A 5 5.04 12.78 -1.55
N LEU A 6 5.48 11.57 -1.86
CA LEU A 6 4.60 10.48 -2.27
C LEU A 6 3.73 10.09 -1.06
N ASN A 7 2.41 10.06 -1.26
CA ASN A 7 1.45 9.59 -0.27
C ASN A 7 0.71 8.37 -0.84
N LYS A 8 -0.11 7.72 -0.01
CA LYS A 8 -0.93 6.56 -0.39
C LYS A 8 -1.73 6.79 -1.69
N GLU A 9 -2.41 7.92 -1.81
CA GLU A 9 -3.29 8.21 -2.94
C GLU A 9 -2.51 8.33 -4.25
N ARG A 10 -1.38 9.04 -4.23
CA ARG A 10 -0.48 9.17 -5.37
C ARG A 10 0.15 7.83 -5.75
N TRP A 11 0.56 7.03 -4.75
CA TRP A 11 1.10 5.69 -4.96
C TRP A 11 0.09 4.76 -5.65
N VAL A 12 -1.15 4.73 -5.17
CA VAL A 12 -2.24 3.98 -5.82
C VAL A 12 -2.56 4.52 -7.23
N GLY A 13 -2.46 5.84 -7.42
CA GLY A 13 -2.59 6.49 -8.72
C GLY A 13 -1.62 5.94 -9.76
N LEU A 14 -0.35 5.71 -9.39
CA LEU A 14 0.66 5.15 -10.29
C LEU A 14 0.29 3.75 -10.81
N PHE A 15 -0.32 2.90 -9.99
CA PHE A 15 -0.81 1.59 -10.44
C PHE A 15 -1.95 1.72 -11.44
N ARG A 16 -2.88 2.65 -11.20
CA ARG A 16 -4.00 2.91 -12.10
C ARG A 16 -3.53 3.48 -13.44
N GLU A 17 -2.50 4.33 -13.45
CA GLU A 17 -1.91 4.89 -14.68
C GLU A 17 -1.34 3.83 -15.62
N ILE A 18 -0.83 2.72 -15.08
CA ILE A 18 -0.36 1.58 -15.88
C ILE A 18 -1.46 0.53 -16.14
N GLY A 19 -2.69 0.78 -15.68
CA GLY A 19 -3.85 -0.06 -15.96
C GLY A 19 -4.07 -1.24 -15.01
N LEU A 20 -3.48 -1.23 -13.80
CA LEU A 20 -3.86 -2.21 -12.78
C LEU A 20 -5.27 -1.91 -12.25
N ASP A 21 -6.13 -2.93 -12.27
CA ASP A 21 -7.45 -2.88 -11.66
C ASP A 21 -7.40 -3.17 -10.15
N ASP A 22 -8.54 -2.96 -9.48
CA ASP A 22 -8.63 -3.09 -8.03
C ASP A 22 -8.38 -4.53 -7.55
N ASP A 23 -8.79 -5.54 -8.32
CA ASP A 23 -8.57 -6.95 -8.00
C ASP A 23 -7.08 -7.34 -8.10
N THR A 24 -6.40 -6.88 -9.16
CA THR A 24 -4.95 -7.11 -9.35
C THR A 24 -4.13 -6.35 -8.31
N MET A 25 -4.52 -5.12 -7.96
CA MET A 25 -3.88 -4.38 -6.86
C MET A 25 -4.06 -5.09 -5.52
N LEU A 26 -5.25 -5.64 -5.26
CA LEU A 26 -5.49 -6.40 -4.03
C LEU A 26 -4.61 -7.65 -3.97
N GLU A 27 -4.49 -8.39 -5.08
CA GLU A 27 -3.60 -9.56 -5.15
C GLU A 27 -2.14 -9.19 -4.92
N TRP A 28 -1.67 -8.11 -5.55
CA TRP A 28 -0.32 -7.57 -5.30
C TRP A 28 -0.13 -7.23 -3.82
N HIS A 29 -1.11 -6.60 -3.18
CA HIS A 29 -1.07 -6.28 -1.75
C HIS A 29 -0.95 -7.53 -0.86
N ARG A 30 -1.70 -8.61 -1.18
CA ARG A 30 -1.59 -9.90 -0.46
C ARG A 30 -0.20 -10.50 -0.59
N LEU A 31 0.33 -10.52 -1.82
CA LEU A 31 1.68 -11.02 -2.08
C LEU A 31 2.73 -10.19 -1.32
N PHE A 32 2.60 -8.87 -1.32
CA PHE A 32 3.55 -8.00 -0.63
C PHE A 32 3.54 -8.24 0.89
N GLU A 33 2.36 -8.31 1.53
CA GLU A 33 2.23 -8.64 2.95
C GLU A 33 2.77 -10.05 3.26
N SER A 34 2.45 -11.05 2.44
CA SER A 34 2.85 -12.45 2.70
C SER A 34 4.36 -12.66 2.53
N HIS A 35 4.98 -12.04 1.53
CA HIS A 35 6.40 -12.24 1.23
C HIS A 35 7.31 -11.29 2.00
N TYR A 36 6.85 -10.08 2.32
CA TYR A 36 7.65 -9.03 2.93
C TYR A 36 6.87 -8.22 3.98
N PRO A 37 6.37 -8.85 5.07
CA PRO A 37 5.50 -8.19 6.05
C PRO A 37 6.16 -6.97 6.72
N ASP A 38 7.45 -7.07 7.06
CA ASP A 38 8.19 -5.95 7.66
C ASP A 38 8.46 -4.84 6.63
N GLY A 39 8.74 -5.21 5.38
CA GLY A 39 8.92 -4.26 4.28
C GLY A 39 7.63 -3.51 3.97
N HIS A 40 6.49 -4.19 3.99
CA HIS A 40 5.18 -3.61 3.79
C HIS A 40 4.84 -2.62 4.92
N GLN A 41 5.13 -2.97 6.18
CA GLN A 41 5.00 -2.06 7.33
C GLN A 41 5.83 -0.79 7.14
N SER A 42 7.15 -0.92 6.92
CA SER A 42 8.04 0.25 6.78
C SER A 42 7.67 1.11 5.58
N PHE A 43 7.17 0.51 4.49
CA PHE A 43 6.72 1.24 3.32
C PHE A 43 5.51 2.13 3.63
N MET A 44 4.51 1.61 4.35
CA MET A 44 3.34 2.41 4.74
C MET A 44 3.68 3.51 5.74
N GLU A 45 4.61 3.27 6.67
CA GLU A 45 5.12 4.30 7.59
C GLU A 45 5.84 5.41 6.81
N TRP A 46 6.64 5.05 5.80
CA TRP A 46 7.30 6.02 4.92
C TRP A 46 6.30 6.84 4.09
N LEU A 47 5.18 6.25 3.67
CA LEU A 47 4.06 6.97 3.03
C LEU A 47 3.31 7.90 4.01
N GLY A 48 3.65 7.89 5.30
CA GLY A 48 3.01 8.69 6.33
C GLY A 48 1.64 8.17 6.75
N ILE A 49 1.36 6.88 6.55
CA ILE A 49 0.08 6.27 6.92
C ILE A 49 0.03 6.08 8.45
N PRO A 50 -1.04 6.54 9.12
CA PRO A 50 -1.23 6.33 10.55
C PRO A 50 -1.26 4.84 10.96
N THR A 51 -0.79 4.53 12.17
CA THR A 51 -0.67 3.14 12.66
C THR A 51 -1.99 2.38 12.70
N ASP A 52 -3.10 3.06 13.01
CA ASP A 52 -4.45 2.49 13.00
C ASP A 52 -4.89 2.11 11.57
N GLU A 53 -4.59 2.96 10.59
CA GLU A 53 -4.86 2.66 9.19
C GLU A 53 -3.95 1.54 8.66
N ILE A 54 -2.66 1.52 9.02
CA ILE A 54 -1.74 0.42 8.69
C ILE A 54 -2.29 -0.91 9.17
N THR A 55 -2.75 -0.97 10.43
CA THR A 55 -3.32 -2.19 11.01
C THR A 55 -4.53 -2.68 10.20
N ALA A 56 -5.40 -1.78 9.78
CA ALA A 56 -6.56 -2.12 8.94
C ALA A 56 -6.15 -2.60 7.54
N ILE A 57 -5.13 -1.99 6.92
CA ILE A 57 -4.63 -2.38 5.59
C ILE A 57 -4.00 -3.78 5.64
N ARG A 58 -3.18 -4.06 6.66
CA ARG A 58 -2.54 -5.38 6.82
C ARG A 58 -3.56 -6.47 7.09
N ALA A 59 -4.57 -6.21 7.92
CA ALA A 59 -5.66 -7.16 8.16
C ALA A 59 -6.42 -7.52 6.87
N LYS A 60 -6.68 -6.55 5.99
CA LYS A 60 -7.31 -6.80 4.69
C LYS A 60 -6.40 -7.60 3.73
N SER A 61 -5.11 -7.33 3.78
CA SER A 61 -4.10 -8.02 2.95
C SER A 61 -3.84 -9.46 3.43
N ALA A 62 -4.07 -9.75 4.71
CA ALA A 62 -3.94 -11.10 5.27
C ALA A 62 -5.22 -11.96 5.12
N ALA A 63 -6.38 -11.35 4.88
CA ALA A 63 -7.67 -12.04 4.79
C ALA A 63 -7.96 -12.65 3.39
N GLY A 64 -6.92 -13.11 2.68
CA GLY A 64 -7.01 -13.78 1.39
C GLY A 64 -7.18 -15.28 1.50
#